data_AF-A0AA89TJT4-F1
#
_entry.id   AF-A0AA89TJT4-F1
#
_cell.length_a   1.000
_cell.length_b   1.000
_cell.length_c   1.000
_cell.angle_alpha   90.00
_cell.angle_beta   90.00
_cell.angle_gamma   90.00
#
_symmetry.space_group_name_H-M   'P 1'
#
loop_
_entity.id
_entity.type
_entity.pdbx_description
1 polymer ?
#
loop_
_entity_poly.entity_id
_entity_poly.type
_entity_poly.pdbx_seq_one_letter_code
_entity_poly.pdbx_strand_id
1 'polypeptide(L)'
;MLTRSASYPDRETAHWATQQVVTDNEQVIHRWLAQGTRARLTIEAAWPSREDPVGRVQLEGDLLAGLGPVDVRAARVVLRREPSSAHGFVVHTTVPFYL
;
A
#
# COMPACT_ATOMS: atom_id res chain seq x y z
N MET A 1 -8.22 -11.99 -7.48
CA MET A 1 -7.02 -12.85 -7.51
C MET A 1 -6.46 -12.94 -6.09
N LEU A 2 -6.08 -14.12 -5.60
CA LEU A 2 -5.52 -14.26 -4.25
C LEU A 2 -4.01 -13.99 -4.26
N THR A 3 -3.56 -13.04 -3.43
CA THR A 3 -2.14 -12.74 -3.24
C THR A 3 -1.57 -13.64 -2.14
N ARG A 4 -0.46 -14.32 -2.44
CA ARG A 4 0.26 -15.18 -1.48
C ARG A 4 1.35 -14.42 -0.73
N SER A 5 2.10 -13.59 -1.44
CA SER A 5 3.12 -12.73 -0.83
C SER A 5 3.27 -11.44 -1.64
N ALA A 6 3.69 -10.39 -0.96
CA ALA A 6 4.01 -9.11 -1.56
C ALA A 6 5.23 -8.51 -0.87
N SER A 7 6.18 -7.99 -1.65
CA SER A 7 7.45 -7.49 -1.12
C SER A 7 7.93 -6.27 -1.89
N TYR A 8 8.36 -5.24 -1.16
CA TYR A 8 9.15 -4.15 -1.70
C TYR A 8 10.56 -4.64 -2.06
N PRO A 9 11.21 -4.06 -3.09
CA PRO A 9 12.58 -4.39 -3.43
C PRO A 9 13.57 -3.93 -2.34
N ASP A 10 13.26 -2.81 -1.68
CA ASP A 10 14.10 -2.20 -0.66
C ASP A 10 13.27 -1.25 0.23
N ARG A 11 13.90 -0.75 1.30
CA ARG A 11 13.27 0.15 2.27
C ARG A 11 12.98 1.54 1.69
N GLU A 12 13.83 2.05 0.80
CA GLU A 12 13.67 3.36 0.19
C GLU A 12 12.42 3.37 -0.69
N THR A 13 12.24 2.35 -1.52
CA THR A 13 11.05 2.14 -2.35
C THR A 13 9.80 1.98 -1.48
N ALA A 14 9.88 1.24 -0.36
CA ALA A 14 8.77 1.12 0.58
C ALA A 14 8.36 2.46 1.19
N HIS A 15 9.34 3.29 1.59
CA HIS A 15 9.09 4.62 2.13
C HIS A 15 8.48 5.55 1.07
N TRP A 16 9.06 5.58 -0.13
CA TRP A 16 8.55 6.38 -1.26
C TRP A 16 7.10 6.01 -1.60
N ALA A 17 6.81 4.73 -1.80
CA ALA A 17 5.47 4.27 -2.16
C ALA A 17 4.45 4.60 -1.07
N THR A 18 4.83 4.45 0.20
CA THR A 18 3.97 4.79 1.32
C THR A 18 3.66 6.29 1.36
N GLN A 19 4.67 7.14 1.16
CA GLN A 19 4.48 8.60 1.11
C GLN A 19 3.56 8.99 -0.05
N GLN A 20 3.78 8.45 -1.24
CA GLN A 20 2.94 8.75 -2.40
C GLN A 20 1.48 8.32 -2.16
N VAL A 21 1.23 7.12 -1.63
CA VAL A 21 -0.15 6.68 -1.30
C VAL A 21 -0.82 7.63 -0.31
N VAL A 22 -0.10 8.08 0.73
CA VAL A 22 -0.64 9.04 1.71
C VAL A 22 -0.93 10.39 1.06
N THR A 23 0.00 10.93 0.26
CA THR A 23 -0.17 12.21 -0.44
C THR A 23 -1.36 12.16 -1.40
N ASP A 24 -1.45 11.12 -2.23
CA ASP A 24 -2.52 10.96 -3.22
C ASP A 24 -3.92 10.82 -2.58
N ASN A 25 -3.97 10.41 -1.32
CA ASN A 25 -5.21 10.16 -0.57
C ASN A 25 -5.46 11.15 0.58
N GLU A 26 -4.77 12.30 0.62
CA GLU A 26 -4.82 13.22 1.76
C GLU A 26 -6.25 13.62 2.17
N GLN A 27 -7.11 13.93 1.19
CA GLN A 27 -8.50 14.31 1.46
C GLN A 27 -9.32 13.17 2.10
N VAL A 28 -9.09 11.93 1.66
CA VAL A 28 -9.75 10.73 2.21
C VAL A 28 -9.32 10.52 3.66
N ILE A 29 -8.03 10.73 3.95
CA ILE A 29 -7.46 10.63 5.30
C ILE A 29 -8.07 11.68 6.22
N HIS A 30 -8.10 12.96 5.82
CA HIS A 30 -8.69 14.04 6.62
C HIS A 30 -10.16 13.77 6.96
N ARG A 31 -10.95 13.35 5.96
CA ARG A 31 -12.35 12.98 6.17
C ARG A 31 -12.48 11.81 7.14
N TRP A 32 -11.66 10.77 6.97
CA TRP A 32 -11.67 9.63 7.86
C TRP A 32 -11.33 10.02 9.30
N LEU A 33 -10.32 10.87 9.53
CA LEU A 33 -9.96 11.34 10.87
C LEU A 33 -11.11 12.13 11.52
N ALA A 34 -11.75 13.03 10.77
CA ALA A 34 -12.86 13.84 11.26
C ALA A 34 -14.10 13.02 11.66
N GLN A 35 -14.40 11.93 10.96
CA GLN A 35 -15.62 11.15 11.17
C GLN A 35 -15.64 10.28 12.43
N GLY A 36 -14.51 9.98 13.07
CA GLY A 36 -14.55 9.27 14.35
C GLY A 36 -14.84 7.74 14.31
N THR A 37 -15.50 7.19 13.29
CA THR A 37 -16.17 5.87 13.39
C THR A 37 -15.34 4.60 13.11
N ARG A 38 -14.18 4.69 12.43
CA ARG A 38 -13.36 3.51 12.07
C ARG A 38 -11.93 3.63 12.57
N ALA A 39 -11.42 2.56 13.20
CA ALA A 39 -10.06 2.52 13.75
C ALA A 39 -8.95 2.43 12.68
N ARG A 40 -9.27 1.88 11.50
CA ARG A 40 -8.34 1.71 10.38
C ARG A 40 -8.93 2.25 9.07
N LEU A 41 -8.05 2.69 8.18
CA LEU A 41 -8.36 3.11 6.82
C LEU A 41 -7.42 2.41 5.86
N THR A 42 -7.97 1.81 4.79
CA THR A 42 -7.18 1.26 3.69
C THR A 42 -7.25 2.22 2.52
N ILE A 43 -6.10 2.60 1.99
CA ILE A 43 -5.93 3.51 0.85
C ILE A 43 -4.94 2.90 -0.13
N GLU A 44 -5.08 3.26 -1.39
CA GLU A 44 -4.34 2.66 -2.49
C GLU A 44 -3.93 3.74 -3.47
N ALA A 45 -2.82 3.51 -4.15
CA ALA A 45 -2.40 4.30 -5.30
C ALA A 45 -1.66 3.41 -6.29
N ALA A 46 -1.66 3.83 -7.55
CA ALA A 46 -0.99 3.16 -8.65
C ALA A 46 -0.26 4.18 -9.53
N TRP A 47 0.92 3.81 -10.01
CA TRP A 47 1.80 4.63 -10.81
C TRP A 47 2.17 3.89 -12.11
N PRO A 48 1.22 3.65 -13.02
CA PRO A 48 1.44 2.85 -14.23
C PRO A 48 2.55 3.43 -15.14
N SER A 49 2.80 4.73 -15.08
CA SER A 49 3.84 5.43 -15.84
C SER A 49 5.23 5.39 -15.19
N ARG A 50 5.37 4.84 -13.97
CA ARG A 50 6.67 4.69 -13.32
C ARG A 50 7.48 3.63 -14.06
N GLU A 51 8.71 3.92 -14.44
CA GLU A 51 9.58 2.96 -15.14
C GLU A 51 9.86 1.74 -14.27
N ASP A 52 10.44 1.94 -13.08
CA ASP A 52 10.75 0.86 -12.15
C ASP A 52 9.54 0.37 -11.35
N PRO A 53 9.36 -0.95 -11.17
CA PRO A 53 8.33 -1.48 -10.30
C PRO A 53 8.56 -1.08 -8.84
N VAL A 54 7.47 -0.95 -8.09
CA VAL A 54 7.52 -0.62 -6.66
C VAL A 54 7.60 -1.87 -5.79
N GLY A 55 7.36 -3.05 -6.36
CA GLY A 55 7.36 -4.29 -5.64
C GLY A 55 7.02 -5.47 -6.51
N ARG A 56 7.03 -6.64 -5.88
CA ARG A 56 6.67 -7.91 -6.50
C ARG A 56 5.56 -8.59 -5.71
N VAL A 57 4.65 -9.22 -6.43
CA VAL A 57 3.49 -9.91 -5.86
C VAL A 57 3.48 -11.33 -6.41
N GLN A 58 3.54 -12.32 -5.51
CA GLN A 58 3.27 -13.71 -5.89
C GLN A 58 1.76 -13.94 -5.83
N LEU A 59 1.17 -14.23 -6.98
CA LEU A 59 -0.23 -14.57 -7.09
C LEU A 59 -0.39 -16.08 -6.89
N GLU A 60 -1.49 -16.48 -6.24
CA GLU A 60 -1.71 -17.90 -5.91
C GLU A 60 -1.80 -18.78 -7.16
N GLY A 61 -2.54 -18.32 -8.18
CA GLY A 61 -2.66 -19.05 -9.45
C GLY A 61 -1.31 -19.24 -10.15
N ASP A 62 -0.50 -18.18 -10.18
CA ASP A 62 0.84 -18.20 -10.79
C ASP A 62 1.75 -19.17 -10.04
N LEU A 63 1.74 -19.13 -8.71
CA LEU A 63 2.53 -20.06 -7.89
C LEU A 63 2.17 -21.53 -8.20
N LEU A 64 0.87 -21.83 -8.27
CA LEU A 64 0.36 -23.17 -8.57
C LEU A 64 0.71 -23.61 -10.00
N ALA A 65 0.86 -22.66 -10.93
CA ALA A 65 1.33 -22.89 -12.29
C ALA A 65 2.86 -22.93 -12.43
N GLY A 66 3.62 -22.79 -11.34
CA GLY A 66 5.08 -22.72 -11.36
C GLY A 66 5.64 -21.39 -11.90
N LEU A 67 4.81 -20.36 -11.98
CA LEU A 67 5.17 -19.01 -12.39
C LEU A 67 5.64 -18.17 -11.19
N GLY A 68 6.64 -17.32 -11.44
CA GLY A 68 7.23 -16.45 -10.42
C GLY A 68 6.38 -15.22 -10.06
N PRO A 69 6.88 -14.38 -9.13
CA PRO A 69 6.21 -13.14 -8.75
C PRO A 69 6.11 -12.15 -9.91
N VAL A 70 5.04 -11.36 -9.92
CA VAL A 70 4.79 -10.31 -10.91
C VAL A 70 5.24 -8.96 -10.39
N ASP A 71 5.92 -8.18 -11.23
CA ASP A 71 6.29 -6.80 -10.95
C ASP A 71 5.04 -5.89 -10.94
N VAL A 72 4.88 -5.09 -9.87
CA VAL A 72 3.74 -4.20 -9.70
C VAL A 72 4.16 -2.76 -9.52
N ARG A 73 3.26 -1.84 -9.88
CA ARG A 73 3.42 -0.38 -9.75
C ARG A 73 2.33 0.23 -8.88
N ALA A 74 1.79 -0.53 -7.94
CA ALA A 74 0.72 -0.11 -7.06
C ALA A 74 1.00 -0.55 -5.63
N ALA A 75 0.56 0.24 -4.67
CA ALA A 75 0.72 -0.02 -3.24
C ALA A 75 -0.56 0.27 -2.47
N ARG A 76 -0.79 -0.56 -1.45
CA ARG A 76 -1.86 -0.42 -0.47
C ARG A 76 -1.24 -0.05 0.88
N VAL A 77 -1.77 0.98 1.50
CA VAL A 77 -1.41 1.39 2.86
C VAL A 77 -2.62 1.24 3.77
N VAL A 78 -2.40 0.62 4.91
CA VAL A 78 -3.39 0.59 6.01
C VAL A 78 -2.93 1.55 7.08
N LEU A 79 -3.72 2.57 7.34
CA LEU A 79 -3.53 3.52 8.43
C LEU A 79 -4.29 3.05 9.66
N ARG A 80 -3.73 3.31 10.84
CA ARG A 80 -4.42 3.15 12.14
C ARG A 80 -4.44 4.50 12.84
N ARG A 81 -5.58 4.86 13.43
CA ARG A 81 -5.64 6.09 14.22
C ARG A 81 -4.73 6.00 15.43
N GLU A 82 -4.10 7.13 15.69
CA GLU A 82 -3.21 7.32 16.82
C GLU A 82 -3.28 8.80 17.18
N PRO A 83 -4.23 9.24 18.03
CA PRO A 83 -4.41 10.65 18.36
C PRO A 83 -3.17 11.31 18.97
N SER A 84 -2.26 10.50 19.53
CA SER A 84 -0.97 10.94 20.07
C SER A 84 0.11 11.17 18.99
N SER A 85 -0.09 10.70 17.76
CA SER A 85 0.81 10.93 16.62
C SER A 85 0.64 12.33 16.06
N ALA A 86 1.71 12.93 15.54
CA ALA A 86 1.69 14.25 14.90
C ALA A 86 0.66 14.36 13.76
N HIS A 87 0.37 13.25 13.07
CA HIS A 87 -0.59 13.21 11.97
C HIS A 87 -1.97 12.68 12.37
N GLY A 88 -2.19 12.33 13.64
CA GLY A 88 -3.40 11.67 14.12
C GLY A 88 -3.55 10.20 13.68
N PHE A 89 -2.56 9.67 12.96
CA PHE A 89 -2.48 8.27 12.54
C PHE A 89 -1.03 7.79 12.48
N VAL A 90 -0.88 6.47 12.36
CA VAL A 90 0.37 5.78 12.02
C VAL A 90 0.11 4.81 10.88
N VAL A 91 1.14 4.52 10.09
CA VAL A 91 1.10 3.45 9.10
C VAL A 91 1.11 2.12 9.83
N HIS A 92 0.04 1.33 9.68
CA HIS A 92 -0.07 0.00 10.28
C HIS A 92 0.60 -1.07 9.42
N THR A 93 0.39 -1.00 8.11
CA THR A 93 1.10 -1.84 7.13
C THR A 93 1.09 -1.15 5.77
N THR A 94 2.07 -1.51 4.95
CA THR A 94 2.22 -1.07 3.57
C THR A 94 2.66 -2.27 2.75
N VAL A 95 2.00 -2.53 1.63
CA VAL A 95 2.29 -3.68 0.76
C VAL A 95 2.09 -3.31 -0.71
N PRO A 96 2.96 -3.77 -1.63
CA PRO A 96 2.65 -3.75 -3.05
C PRO A 96 1.42 -4.62 -3.34
N PHE A 97 0.64 -4.28 -4.36
CA PHE A 97 -0.50 -5.11 -4.78
C PHE A 97 -0.66 -5.14 -6.30
N TYR A 98 -1.32 -6.19 -6.77
CA TYR A 98 -1.67 -6.39 -8.18
C TYR A 98 -3.06 -5.79 -8.45
N LEU A 99 -3.19 -5.00 -9.52
CA LEU A 99 -4.44 -4.34 -9.93
C LEU A 99 -5.40 -5.29 -10.65
#